data_AF-A0A7T2YP99-F1
#
_entry.id   AF-A0A7T2YP99-F1
#
_cell.length_a   1.000
_cell.length_b   1.000
_cell.length_c   1.000
_cell.angle_alpha   90.00
_cell.angle_beta   90.00
_cell.angle_gamma   90.00
#
_symmetry.space_group_name_H-M   'P 1'
#
loop_
_entity.id
_entity.type
_entity.pdbx_description
1 polymer ?
#
loop_
_entity_poly.entity_id
_entity_poly.type
_entity_poly.pdbx_seq_one_letter_code
_entity_poly.pdbx_strand_id
1 'polypeptide(L)'
;MLLPRARTLLWSLVLCLPLAVFGWLAAALCLISQEDYTPEPGSFTYYIGISSLVRHAPLVGALGKAEYFGTVGDGNKPPHGLVSYDVEFASIGPATHAFDAYLLGKGYSRSADDETPGPSYGMGRRVRHARYTAASGQVVYVEVVQASSAEQGPVRYRATMAHYD
;
A
#
# COMPACT_ATOMS: atom_id res chain seq x y z
N MET A 1 -16.99 8.56 57.14
CA MET A 1 -17.70 7.45 56.47
C MET A 1 -18.34 8.00 55.21
N LEU A 2 -17.83 7.67 54.02
CA LEU A 2 -18.43 8.10 52.75
C LEU A 2 -19.78 7.40 52.55
N LEU A 3 -20.82 8.17 52.22
CA LEU A 3 -22.15 7.63 51.88
C LEU A 3 -22.03 6.56 50.78
N PRO A 4 -22.84 5.49 50.82
CA PRO A 4 -22.72 4.34 49.90
C PRO A 4 -22.74 4.74 48.41
N ARG A 5 -23.45 5.82 48.05
CA ARG A 5 -23.45 6.41 46.69
C ARG A 5 -22.13 7.05 46.27
N ALA A 6 -21.40 7.68 47.20
CA ALA A 6 -20.09 8.27 46.90
C ALA A 6 -19.03 7.20 46.70
N ARG A 7 -19.19 6.05 47.38
CA ARG A 7 -18.30 4.90 47.25
C ARG A 7 -18.48 4.20 45.91
N THR A 8 -19.71 3.97 45.45
CA THR A 8 -19.98 3.41 44.12
C THR A 8 -19.51 4.34 42.99
N LEU A 9 -19.70 5.65 43.12
CA LEU A 9 -19.17 6.65 42.16
C LEU A 9 -17.64 6.61 42.07
N LEU A 10 -16.96 6.50 43.21
CA LEU A 10 -15.51 6.38 43.26
C LEU A 10 -15.02 5.11 42.57
N TRP A 11 -15.70 3.97 42.81
CA TRP A 11 -15.37 2.70 42.15
C TRP A 11 -15.62 2.74 40.64
N SER A 12 -16.73 3.33 40.18
CA SER A 12 -16.97 3.51 38.75
C SER A 12 -15.94 4.43 38.10
N LEU A 13 -15.52 5.50 38.77
CA LEU A 13 -14.47 6.39 38.26
C LEU A 13 -13.12 5.67 38.16
N VAL A 14 -12.77 4.90 39.21
CA VAL A 14 -11.54 4.09 39.26
C VAL A 14 -11.53 2.99 38.21
N LEU A 15 -12.68 2.47 37.78
CA LEU A 15 -12.75 1.43 36.75
C LEU A 15 -12.84 2.02 35.33
N CYS A 16 -13.62 3.08 35.12
CA CYS A 16 -13.86 3.66 33.80
C CYS A 16 -12.68 4.51 33.31
N LEU A 17 -11.99 5.21 34.19
CA LEU A 17 -10.84 6.04 33.83
C LEU A 17 -9.68 5.23 33.21
N PRO A 18 -9.20 4.12 33.81
CA PRO A 18 -8.17 3.30 33.17
C PRO A 18 -8.68 2.67 31.88
N LEU A 19 -9.94 2.22 31.80
CA LEU A 19 -10.49 1.68 30.56
C LEU A 19 -10.47 2.71 29.42
N ALA A 20 -10.84 3.96 29.71
CA ALA A 20 -10.80 5.05 28.74
C ALA A 20 -9.36 5.38 28.32
N VAL A 21 -8.42 5.42 29.27
CA VAL A 21 -7.00 5.65 28.98
C VAL A 21 -6.41 4.51 28.13
N PHE A 22 -6.69 3.25 28.48
CA PHE A 22 -6.25 2.08 27.71
C PHE A 22 -6.88 2.05 26.31
N GLY A 23 -8.17 2.37 26.20
CA GLY A 23 -8.85 2.47 24.92
C GLY A 23 -8.25 3.56 24.03
N TRP A 24 -7.93 4.72 24.61
CA TRP A 24 -7.27 5.81 23.88
C TRP A 24 -5.84 5.44 23.46
N LEU A 25 -5.07 4.81 24.34
CA LEU A 25 -3.71 4.36 24.03
C LEU A 25 -3.70 3.29 22.92
N ALA A 26 -4.63 2.34 22.97
CA ALA A 26 -4.80 1.33 21.94
C ALA A 26 -5.20 1.94 20.60
N ALA A 27 -6.10 2.92 20.60
CA ALA A 27 -6.47 3.67 19.40
C ALA A 27 -5.28 4.45 18.83
N ALA A 28 -4.50 5.15 19.68
CA ALA A 28 -3.32 5.89 19.26
C ALA A 28 -2.25 4.96 18.66
N LEU A 29 -1.97 3.82 19.30
CA LEU A 29 -1.04 2.82 18.77
C LEU A 29 -1.54 2.20 17.46
N CYS A 30 -2.86 1.98 17.33
CA CYS A 30 -3.47 1.52 16.09
C CYS A 30 -3.27 2.53 14.95
N LEU A 31 -3.48 3.82 15.21
CA LEU A 31 -3.26 4.89 14.23
C LEU A 31 -1.79 4.99 13.81
N ILE A 32 -0.86 4.93 14.77
CA ILE A 32 0.59 4.96 14.48
C ILE A 32 1.00 3.72 13.67
N SER A 33 0.45 2.55 13.99
CA SER A 33 0.71 1.31 13.25
C SER A 33 0.18 1.32 11.81
N GLN A 34 -0.69 2.27 11.45
CA GLN A 34 -1.24 2.40 10.10
C GLN A 34 -0.46 3.40 9.24
N GLU A 35 0.53 4.12 9.79
CA GLU A 35 1.33 5.07 9.02
C GLU A 35 1.99 4.40 7.81
N ASP A 36 2.68 3.28 8.04
CA ASP A 36 3.26 2.43 7.01
C ASP A 36 3.09 0.96 7.43
N TYR A 37 2.40 0.17 6.61
CA TYR A 37 2.13 -1.23 6.93
C TYR A 37 2.22 -2.15 5.71
N THR A 38 2.58 -3.40 5.97
CA THR A 38 2.77 -4.47 4.97
C THR A 38 1.79 -5.60 5.26
N PRO A 39 0.52 -5.47 4.84
CA PRO A 39 -0.51 -6.42 5.25
C PRO A 39 -0.36 -7.74 4.50
N GLU A 40 -0.53 -8.85 5.22
CA GLU A 40 -0.55 -10.17 4.59
C GLU A 40 -1.84 -10.36 3.77
N PRO A 41 -1.76 -10.92 2.55
CA PRO A 41 -2.95 -11.24 1.77
C PRO A 41 -3.95 -12.08 2.56
N GLY A 42 -5.21 -11.63 2.60
CA GLY A 42 -6.29 -12.29 3.33
C GLY A 42 -6.47 -11.86 4.78
N SER A 43 -5.56 -11.04 5.32
CA SER A 43 -5.73 -10.41 6.62
C SER A 43 -6.82 -9.34 6.61
N PHE A 44 -7.33 -8.97 7.79
CA PHE A 44 -8.29 -7.88 7.91
C PHE A 44 -7.72 -6.55 7.38
N THR A 45 -6.48 -6.21 7.77
CA THR A 45 -5.77 -5.00 7.33
C THR A 45 -5.55 -4.95 5.83
N TYR A 46 -5.37 -6.09 5.17
CA TYR A 46 -5.32 -6.17 3.70
C TYR A 46 -6.63 -5.72 3.04
N TYR A 47 -7.78 -6.14 3.56
CA TYR A 47 -9.08 -5.81 2.98
C TYR A 47 -9.55 -4.38 3.25
N ILE A 48 -9.18 -3.81 4.40
CA ILE A 48 -9.54 -2.43 4.73
C ILE A 48 -8.53 -1.41 4.23
N GLY A 49 -7.26 -1.79 4.13
CA GLY A 49 -6.16 -0.87 3.89
C GLY A 49 -5.67 -0.80 2.45
N ILE A 50 -5.72 -1.91 1.72
CA ILE A 50 -5.27 -1.96 0.33
C ILE A 50 -6.48 -1.79 -0.59
N SER A 51 -6.43 -0.83 -1.52
CA SER A 51 -7.55 -0.59 -2.44
C SER A 51 -7.91 -1.83 -3.26
N SER A 52 -9.19 -1.98 -3.59
CA SER A 52 -9.68 -3.09 -4.42
C SER A 52 -8.93 -3.18 -5.75
N LEU A 53 -8.55 -2.02 -6.32
CA LEU A 53 -7.77 -1.96 -7.55
C LEU A 53 -6.41 -2.68 -7.41
N VAL A 54 -5.70 -2.42 -6.31
CA VAL A 54 -4.38 -3.01 -6.02
C VAL A 54 -4.49 -4.49 -5.67
N ARG A 55 -5.51 -4.89 -4.89
CA ARG A 55 -5.73 -6.30 -4.52
C ARG A 55 -5.99 -7.23 -5.72
N HIS A 56 -6.57 -6.69 -6.79
CA HIS A 56 -6.92 -7.44 -8.00
C HIS A 56 -5.97 -7.17 -9.17
N ALA A 57 -4.82 -6.56 -8.90
CA ALA A 57 -3.83 -6.30 -9.93
C ALA A 57 -3.28 -7.62 -10.51
N PRO A 58 -3.05 -7.71 -11.83
CA PRO A 58 -2.50 -8.91 -12.45
C PRO A 58 -1.03 -9.12 -12.05
N LEU A 59 -0.72 -10.34 -11.57
CA LEU A 59 0.62 -10.74 -11.13
C LEU A 59 1.31 -11.65 -12.18
N VAL A 60 1.35 -11.20 -13.42
CA VAL A 60 1.84 -12.00 -14.56
C VAL A 60 3.36 -12.19 -14.48
N GLY A 61 3.81 -13.44 -14.52
CA GLY A 61 5.24 -13.77 -14.50
C GLY A 61 5.91 -13.62 -13.12
N ALA A 62 5.13 -13.59 -12.04
CA ALA A 62 5.65 -13.48 -10.69
C ALA A 62 6.53 -14.68 -10.28
N LEU A 63 7.72 -14.40 -9.79
CA LEU A 63 8.70 -15.36 -9.29
C LEU A 63 8.50 -15.76 -7.82
N GLY A 64 7.47 -15.23 -7.17
CA GLY A 64 7.20 -15.43 -5.76
C GLY A 64 5.90 -14.80 -5.31
N LYS A 65 5.75 -14.63 -3.99
CA LYS A 65 4.59 -13.93 -3.43
C LYS A 65 4.69 -12.44 -3.75
N ALA A 66 3.55 -11.83 -4.05
CA ALA A 66 3.45 -10.38 -4.12
C ALA A 66 3.50 -9.78 -2.71
N GLU A 67 4.18 -8.65 -2.61
CA GLU A 67 4.27 -7.83 -1.41
C GLU A 67 3.30 -6.67 -1.54
N TYR A 68 2.46 -6.49 -0.52
CA TYR A 68 1.53 -5.37 -0.44
C TYR A 68 2.03 -4.39 0.60
N PHE A 69 1.82 -3.11 0.31
CA PHE A 69 2.17 -2.03 1.21
C PHE A 69 1.07 -0.98 1.16
N GLY A 70 0.73 -0.43 2.31
CA GLY A 70 -0.21 0.67 2.45
C GLY A 70 0.34 1.74 3.38
N THR A 71 -0.06 2.97 3.11
CA THR A 71 0.23 4.12 3.97
C THR A 71 -1.00 5.02 4.03
N VAL A 72 -1.33 5.50 5.22
CA VAL A 72 -2.37 6.54 5.41
C VAL A 72 -1.84 7.95 5.13
N GLY A 73 -0.54 8.07 4.84
CA GLY A 73 0.15 9.33 4.62
C GLY A 73 0.48 10.07 5.92
N ASP A 74 1.43 11.00 5.83
CA ASP A 74 1.92 11.83 6.93
C ASP A 74 1.83 13.34 6.61
N GLY A 75 0.88 13.69 5.75
CA GLY A 75 0.66 15.05 5.24
C GLY A 75 1.48 15.33 3.97
N ASN A 76 2.80 15.21 4.03
CA ASN A 76 3.65 15.40 2.84
C ASN A 76 3.68 14.16 1.93
N LYS A 77 3.51 12.96 2.51
CA LYS A 77 3.30 11.71 1.78
C LYS A 77 1.78 11.48 1.63
N PRO A 78 1.22 11.53 0.42
CA PRO A 78 -0.19 11.21 0.23
C PRO A 78 -0.45 9.72 0.50
N PRO A 79 -1.65 9.37 1.00
CA PRO A 79 -2.05 7.99 1.21
C PRO A 79 -2.02 7.22 -0.11
N HIS A 80 -1.52 5.98 -0.06
CA HIS A 80 -1.54 5.09 -1.20
C HIS A 80 -1.39 3.63 -0.79
N GLY A 81 -1.89 2.77 -1.66
CA GLY A 81 -1.64 1.33 -1.59
C GLY A 81 -0.84 0.88 -2.80
N LEU A 82 0.06 -0.09 -2.62
CA LEU A 82 0.80 -0.66 -3.72
C LEU A 82 0.95 -2.18 -3.60
N VAL A 83 1.18 -2.80 -4.75
CA VAL A 83 1.57 -4.20 -4.88
C VAL A 83 2.87 -4.27 -5.66
N SER A 84 3.82 -5.07 -5.18
CA SER A 84 5.10 -5.32 -5.82
C SER A 84 5.36 -6.82 -5.96
N TYR A 85 5.97 -7.25 -7.05
CA TYR A 85 6.44 -8.63 -7.19
C TYR A 85 7.65 -8.71 -8.12
N ASP A 86 8.48 -9.74 -7.90
CA ASP A 86 9.65 -10.00 -8.74
C ASP A 86 9.26 -10.73 -10.02
N VAL A 87 9.87 -10.35 -11.13
CA VAL A 87 9.73 -10.96 -12.46
C VAL A 87 11.10 -11.15 -13.13
N GLU A 88 11.18 -12.10 -14.05
CA GLU A 88 12.32 -12.22 -14.97
C GLU A 88 12.29 -11.14 -16.05
N PHE A 89 13.44 -10.91 -16.70
CA PHE A 89 13.56 -9.98 -17.82
C PHE A 89 12.53 -10.25 -18.93
N ALA A 90 12.36 -11.53 -19.31
CA ALA A 90 11.43 -11.94 -20.35
C ALA A 90 9.95 -11.64 -20.00
N SER A 91 9.63 -11.54 -18.72
CA SER A 91 8.28 -11.30 -18.20
C SER A 91 7.93 -9.83 -18.03
N ILE A 92 8.89 -8.90 -18.17
CA ILE A 92 8.63 -7.45 -18.04
C ILE A 92 7.56 -6.99 -19.03
N GLY A 93 7.70 -7.35 -20.31
CA GLY A 93 6.74 -6.98 -21.36
C GLY A 93 5.33 -7.50 -21.07
N PRO A 94 5.14 -8.82 -20.86
CA PRO A 94 3.85 -9.40 -20.48
C PRO A 94 3.24 -8.80 -19.20
N ALA A 95 4.04 -8.62 -18.14
CA ALA A 95 3.57 -8.05 -16.87
C ALA A 95 3.03 -6.63 -17.04
N THR A 96 3.79 -5.81 -17.76
CA THR A 96 3.44 -4.40 -17.97
C THR A 96 2.27 -4.25 -18.93
N HIS A 97 2.17 -5.08 -19.98
CA HIS A 97 0.98 -5.15 -20.83
C HIS A 97 -0.27 -5.58 -20.04
N ALA A 98 -0.13 -6.52 -19.08
CA ALA A 98 -1.24 -6.93 -18.23
C ALA A 98 -1.73 -5.78 -17.33
N PHE A 99 -0.82 -4.99 -16.75
CA PHE A 99 -1.19 -3.78 -16.02
C PHE A 99 -1.88 -2.75 -16.92
N ASP A 100 -1.34 -2.50 -18.11
CA ASP A 100 -1.93 -1.57 -19.07
C ASP A 100 -3.37 -1.98 -19.41
N ALA A 101 -3.59 -3.24 -19.80
CA ALA A 101 -4.91 -3.77 -20.11
C ALA A 101 -5.87 -3.72 -18.92
N TYR A 102 -5.38 -4.04 -17.72
CA TYR A 102 -6.17 -3.99 -16.48
C TYR A 102 -6.64 -2.57 -16.17
N LEU A 103 -5.74 -1.59 -16.21
CA LEU A 103 -6.04 -0.20 -15.87
C LEU A 103 -6.94 0.46 -16.91
N LEU A 104 -6.67 0.23 -18.20
CA LEU A 104 -7.54 0.70 -19.28
C LEU A 104 -8.94 0.09 -19.16
N GLY A 105 -9.04 -1.21 -18.85
CA GLY A 105 -10.32 -1.89 -18.60
C GLY A 105 -11.06 -1.39 -17.37
N LYS A 106 -10.37 -0.71 -16.44
CA LYS A 106 -10.95 -0.05 -15.26
C LYS A 106 -11.28 1.43 -15.49
N GLY A 107 -11.09 1.94 -16.72
CA GLY A 107 -11.42 3.32 -17.08
C GLY A 107 -10.32 4.34 -16.75
N TYR A 108 -9.11 3.88 -16.43
CA TYR A 108 -7.95 4.76 -16.36
C TYR A 108 -7.44 5.05 -17.78
N SER A 109 -6.90 6.24 -17.98
CA SER A 109 -6.22 6.64 -19.21
C SER A 109 -4.74 6.81 -18.95
N ARG A 110 -3.89 6.37 -19.88
CA ARG A 110 -2.45 6.59 -19.78
C ARG A 110 -2.14 8.07 -20.01
N SER A 111 -1.37 8.67 -19.11
CA SER A 111 -0.91 10.05 -19.28
C SER A 111 0.14 10.15 -20.37
N ALA A 112 0.05 11.17 -21.23
CA ALA A 112 1.02 11.42 -22.30
C ALA A 112 2.34 12.04 -21.78
N ASP A 113 2.27 12.77 -20.66
CA ASP A 113 3.42 13.41 -20.00
C ASP A 113 4.15 12.41 -19.09
N ASP A 114 4.75 11.38 -19.70
CA ASP A 114 5.64 10.39 -19.03
C ASP A 114 7.04 10.98 -18.71
N GLU A 115 7.30 12.27 -19.00
CA GLU A 115 8.62 12.91 -18.85
C GLU A 115 8.95 13.41 -17.43
N THR A 116 7.94 13.62 -16.57
CA THR A 116 8.21 13.99 -15.18
C THR A 116 8.53 12.73 -14.38
N PRO A 117 9.69 12.61 -13.70
CA PRO A 117 9.99 11.42 -12.94
C PRO A 117 8.97 11.26 -11.81
N GLY A 118 8.09 10.26 -11.95
CA GLY A 118 7.17 9.86 -10.89
C GLY A 118 7.89 9.18 -9.73
N PRO A 119 7.17 8.89 -8.63
CA PRO A 119 7.72 8.23 -7.44
C PRO A 119 8.47 6.94 -7.80
N SER A 120 9.56 6.67 -7.06
CA SER A 120 10.36 5.45 -7.18
C SER A 120 10.05 4.53 -6.01
N TYR A 121 9.65 3.31 -6.30
CA TYR A 121 9.29 2.30 -5.29
C TYR A 121 10.36 1.22 -5.11
N GLY A 122 11.53 1.41 -5.72
CA GLY A 122 12.70 0.59 -5.47
C GLY A 122 14.01 1.34 -5.68
N MET A 123 15.10 0.72 -5.21
CA MET A 123 16.47 1.25 -5.23
C MET A 123 17.21 0.96 -6.56
N GLY A 124 16.51 0.43 -7.54
CA GLY A 124 17.07 -0.10 -8.78
C GLY A 124 17.09 0.89 -9.94
N ARG A 125 17.77 0.51 -11.03
CA ARG A 125 17.61 1.21 -12.31
C ARG A 125 16.17 1.03 -12.79
N ARG A 126 15.47 2.15 -12.98
CA ARG A 126 14.15 2.19 -13.60
C ARG A 126 14.24 1.74 -15.06
N VAL A 127 13.49 0.69 -15.39
CA VAL A 127 13.41 0.10 -16.73
C VAL A 127 12.14 0.57 -17.44
N ARG A 128 11.04 0.70 -16.69
CA ARG A 128 9.77 1.20 -17.20
C ARG A 128 9.04 1.99 -16.14
N HIS A 129 8.35 3.04 -16.56
CA HIS A 129 7.44 3.83 -15.76
C HIS A 129 6.25 4.24 -16.63
N ALA A 130 5.07 4.31 -16.03
CA ALA A 130 3.87 4.82 -16.68
C ALA A 130 2.92 5.38 -15.62
N ARG A 131 2.33 6.54 -15.93
CA ARG A 131 1.26 7.14 -15.14
C ARG A 131 -0.10 6.91 -15.80
N TYR A 132 -1.09 6.60 -14.96
CA TYR A 132 -2.48 6.40 -15.34
C TYR A 132 -3.37 7.29 -14.48
N THR A 133 -4.38 7.91 -15.09
CA THR A 133 -5.33 8.78 -14.40
C THR A 133 -6.76 8.37 -14.70
N ALA A 134 -7.61 8.37 -13.67
CA ALA A 134 -9.04 8.20 -13.84
C ALA A 134 -9.74 9.57 -13.89
N ALA A 135 -10.95 9.63 -14.45
CA ALA A 135 -11.77 10.83 -14.45
C ALA A 135 -12.14 11.32 -13.04
N SER A 136 -12.10 10.43 -12.04
CA SER A 136 -12.28 10.75 -10.62
C SER A 136 -11.13 11.55 -10.00
N GLY A 137 -9.98 11.67 -10.70
CA GLY A 137 -8.76 12.28 -10.17
C GLY A 137 -7.77 11.28 -9.55
N GLN A 138 -8.18 10.02 -9.38
CA GLN A 138 -7.31 8.95 -8.89
C GLN A 138 -6.13 8.71 -9.85
N VAL A 139 -4.97 8.40 -9.27
CA VAL A 139 -3.72 8.21 -10.02
C VAL A 139 -3.13 6.85 -9.72
N VAL A 140 -2.70 6.14 -10.78
CA VAL A 140 -1.93 4.91 -10.65
C VAL A 140 -0.57 5.09 -11.30
N TYR A 141 0.48 4.66 -10.61
CA TYR A 141 1.82 4.55 -11.17
C TYR A 141 2.16 3.07 -11.34
N VAL A 142 2.66 2.73 -12.51
CA VAL A 142 3.24 1.41 -12.80
C VAL A 142 4.73 1.61 -13.02
N GLU A 143 5.54 0.88 -12.28
CA GLU A 143 7.01 0.95 -12.36
C GLU A 143 7.60 -0.46 -12.47
N VAL A 144 8.68 -0.58 -13.23
CA VAL A 144 9.56 -1.75 -13.20
C VAL A 144 10.99 -1.27 -12.96
N VAL A 145 11.60 -1.76 -11.89
CA VAL A 145 13.00 -1.48 -11.53
C VAL A 145 13.82 -2.76 -11.52
N GLN A 146 15.12 -2.66 -11.81
CA GLN A 146 16.04 -3.79 -11.63
C GLN A 146 16.35 -3.97 -10.14
N ALA A 147 15.88 -5.05 -9.52
CA ALA A 147 15.94 -5.28 -8.08
C ALA A 147 17.24 -5.95 -7.60
N SER A 148 17.87 -6.79 -8.44
CA SER A 148 19.17 -7.40 -8.14
C SER A 148 20.21 -7.10 -9.22
N SER A 149 21.46 -6.85 -8.80
CA SER A 149 22.61 -6.80 -9.69
C SER A 149 23.04 -8.23 -10.05
N ALA A 150 23.57 -8.44 -11.26
CA ALA A 150 24.06 -9.74 -11.73
C ALA A 150 25.15 -10.33 -10.81
N GLU A 151 25.82 -9.49 -10.02
CA GLU A 151 26.82 -9.89 -9.03
C GLU A 151 26.23 -10.64 -7.82
N GLN A 152 24.92 -10.53 -7.57
CA GLN A 152 24.22 -11.12 -6.42
C GLN A 152 23.35 -12.34 -6.79
N GLY A 153 23.44 -12.81 -8.04
CA GLY A 153 22.63 -13.92 -8.57
C GLY A 153 21.88 -13.53 -9.85
N PRO A 154 20.88 -14.33 -10.28
CA PRO A 154 20.10 -13.99 -11.47
C PRO A 154 19.42 -12.63 -11.31
N VAL A 155 19.53 -11.80 -12.36
CA VAL A 155 18.93 -10.47 -12.38
C VAL A 155 17.41 -10.59 -12.31
N ARG A 156 16.82 -9.93 -11.32
CA ARG A 156 15.37 -9.84 -11.12
C ARG A 156 14.92 -8.40 -11.29
N TYR A 157 13.69 -8.26 -11.76
CA TYR A 157 13.03 -6.98 -11.91
C TYR A 157 11.83 -6.94 -10.99
N ARG A 158 11.65 -5.85 -10.26
CA ARG A 158 10.52 -5.65 -9.38
C ARG A 158 9.49 -4.81 -10.12
N ALA A 159 8.34 -5.41 -10.39
CA ALA A 159 7.18 -4.76 -10.98
C ALA A 159 6.27 -4.26 -9.86
N THR A 160 5.90 -2.99 -9.91
CA THR A 160 5.11 -2.31 -8.88
C THR A 160 3.92 -1.58 -9.50
N MET A 161 2.75 -1.71 -8.90
CA MET A 161 1.58 -0.86 -9.18
C MET A 161 1.16 -0.15 -7.89
N ALA A 162 1.16 1.17 -7.91
CA ALA A 162 0.80 2.03 -6.78
C ALA A 162 -0.42 2.89 -7.11
N HIS A 163 -1.41 2.90 -6.22
CA HIS A 163 -2.68 3.61 -6.37
C HIS A 163 -2.82 4.71 -5.33
N TYR A 164 -3.06 5.92 -5.80
CA TYR A 164 -3.33 7.13 -5.03
C TYR A 164 -4.80 7.49 -5.20
N ASP A 165 -5.48 7.61 -4.07
CA ASP A 165 -6.87 8.08 -3.97
C ASP A 165 -6.97 9.60 -3.91
#